data_AF-A0A9E6Y096-F1
#
_entry.id   AF-A0A9E6Y096-F1
#
_cell.length_a   1.000
_cell.length_b   1.000
_cell.length_c   1.000
_cell.angle_alpha   90.00
_cell.angle_beta   90.00
_cell.angle_gamma   90.00
#
_symmetry.space_group_name_H-M   'P 1'
#
loop_
_entity.id
_entity.type
_entity.pdbx_description
1 polymer ?
#
loop_
_entity_poly.entity_id
_entity_poly.type
_entity_poly.pdbx_seq_one_letter_code
_entity_poly.pdbx_strand_id
1 'polypeptide(L)'
;MPRNSLHCTSTLPSPTTLSCDCSGSISDLMPPPKNVSRQGPAAPYTSQYRAMKFISSLVTISLTPRQARANAGPSIQTAPPDGGGDALDESLTTRKLAPASRTASHACGRQLAALTPKLAVDDPLVEQFARHVRMRETDGNLAIVSGTLARALGISEPDAVLLEVRGAAVALLSAAVRLGVLAPTAAQVALAWLAPALATAAGAAGELPLEETHSTAPELELYALAHARADARLFVT
;
A
#
# COMPACT_ATOMS: atom_id res chain seq x y z
N MET A 1 -39.87 -7.46 44.86
CA MET A 1 -38.53 -8.00 44.50
C MET A 1 -38.08 -7.36 43.20
N PRO A 2 -36.81 -6.92 43.09
CA PRO A 2 -36.47 -5.70 42.38
C PRO A 2 -35.89 -5.89 40.97
N ARG A 3 -36.05 -4.84 40.16
CA ARG A 3 -35.34 -4.59 38.89
C ARG A 3 -33.85 -4.39 39.17
N ASN A 4 -32.98 -5.12 38.49
CA ASN A 4 -31.54 -4.91 38.56
C ASN A 4 -31.08 -4.13 37.32
N SER A 5 -30.91 -2.83 37.52
CA SER A 5 -30.22 -1.90 36.61
C SER A 5 -28.70 -2.10 36.77
N LEU A 6 -28.03 -2.60 35.74
CA LEU A 6 -26.57 -2.56 35.66
C LEU A 6 -26.17 -1.30 34.90
N HIS A 7 -25.79 -0.27 35.66
CA HIS A 7 -24.99 0.85 35.19
C HIS A 7 -23.64 0.32 34.70
N CYS A 8 -23.37 0.42 33.40
CA CYS A 8 -22.05 0.21 32.85
C CYS A 8 -21.35 1.57 32.74
N THR A 9 -20.76 2.02 33.85
CA THR A 9 -19.78 3.11 33.85
C THR A 9 -18.40 2.51 33.59
N SER A 10 -17.92 2.60 32.35
CA SER A 10 -16.50 2.41 32.06
C SER A 10 -15.96 3.67 31.40
N THR A 11 -15.35 4.50 32.23
CA THR A 11 -14.37 5.53 31.86
C THR A 11 -13.33 4.94 30.90
N LEU A 12 -13.28 5.46 29.68
CA LEU A 12 -12.16 5.29 28.75
C LEU A 12 -10.92 5.95 29.36
N PRO A 13 -9.77 5.26 29.48
CA PRO A 13 -8.53 5.93 29.83
C PRO A 13 -8.01 6.75 28.64
N SER A 14 -7.61 7.99 28.92
CA SER A 14 -6.96 8.95 28.03
C SER A 14 -5.63 8.40 27.49
N PRO A 15 -5.17 8.86 26.30
CA PRO A 15 -3.99 8.30 25.64
C PRO A 15 -2.74 8.77 26.38
N THR A 16 -2.11 7.85 27.13
CA THR A 16 -0.78 8.09 27.67
C THR A 16 0.22 7.64 26.62
N THR A 17 1.08 8.56 26.22
CA THR A 17 2.20 8.42 25.29
C THR A 17 3.05 7.17 25.58
N LEU A 18 2.82 6.11 24.80
CA LEU A 18 3.80 5.04 24.63
C LEU A 18 4.80 5.52 23.57
N SER A 19 5.85 6.18 24.05
CA SER A 19 7.11 6.31 23.31
C SER A 19 7.66 4.90 23.10
N CYS A 20 7.26 4.26 22.00
CA CYS A 20 7.85 3.01 21.56
C CYS A 20 9.11 3.36 20.79
N ASP A 21 10.25 3.05 21.40
CA ASP A 21 11.57 3.20 20.80
C ASP A 21 11.70 2.15 19.67
N CYS A 22 11.15 2.47 18.49
CA CYS A 22 11.09 1.58 17.31
C CYS A 22 12.42 1.57 16.54
N SER A 23 13.54 1.38 17.24
CA SER A 23 14.85 1.13 16.64
C SER A 23 15.09 -0.37 16.36
N GLY A 24 14.15 -1.25 16.72
CA GLY A 24 14.20 -2.67 16.42
C GLY A 24 13.94 -2.97 14.95
N SER A 25 14.75 -3.85 14.35
CA SER A 25 14.51 -4.35 13.00
C SER A 25 13.19 -5.11 12.97
N ILE A 26 12.39 -4.98 11.91
CA ILE A 26 11.18 -5.80 11.68
C ILE A 26 11.48 -7.31 11.81
N SER A 27 12.75 -7.69 11.60
CA SER A 27 13.32 -9.02 11.85
C SER A 27 13.08 -9.56 13.27
N ASP A 28 13.03 -8.68 14.27
CA ASP A 28 13.04 -9.01 15.71
C ASP A 28 11.63 -9.17 16.29
N LEU A 29 10.61 -8.72 15.54
CA LEU A 29 9.21 -8.84 15.90
C LEU A 29 8.60 -10.20 15.51
N MET A 30 9.30 -11.06 14.77
CA MET A 30 8.79 -12.40 14.43
C MET A 30 8.96 -13.38 15.60
N PRO A 31 7.99 -14.27 15.86
CA PRO A 31 8.16 -15.27 16.90
C PRO A 31 9.25 -16.24 16.41
N PRO A 32 10.26 -16.57 17.25
CA PRO A 32 11.26 -17.54 16.86
C PRO A 32 10.58 -18.88 16.55
N PRO A 33 11.13 -19.67 15.61
CA PRO A 33 10.59 -20.99 15.34
C PRO A 33 10.53 -21.78 16.66
N LYS A 34 9.36 -22.33 16.98
CA LYS A 34 9.22 -23.20 18.16
C LYS A 34 10.27 -24.29 18.06
N ASN A 35 11.10 -24.40 19.10
CA ASN A 35 12.28 -25.24 19.19
C ASN A 35 12.03 -26.64 18.58
N VAL A 36 12.55 -26.90 17.37
CA VAL A 36 12.55 -28.24 16.77
C VAL A 36 13.93 -28.84 17.04
N SER A 37 14.06 -29.47 18.20
CA SER A 37 15.13 -30.42 18.45
C SER A 37 14.90 -31.64 17.55
N ARG A 38 15.60 -31.72 16.41
CA ARG A 38 16.17 -32.97 15.85
C ARG A 38 16.85 -32.72 14.51
N GLN A 39 18.08 -33.24 14.41
CA GLN A 39 18.91 -33.33 13.22
C GLN A 39 18.16 -34.08 12.11
N GLY A 40 17.98 -33.40 10.96
CA GLY A 40 17.39 -33.89 9.71
C GLY A 40 17.61 -32.81 8.63
N PRO A 41 17.52 -33.13 7.32
CA PRO A 41 17.83 -32.17 6.25
C PRO A 41 16.99 -30.89 6.43
N ALA A 42 17.65 -29.72 6.34
CA ALA A 42 17.10 -28.42 6.68
C ALA A 42 15.65 -28.25 6.20
N ALA A 43 14.72 -28.19 7.16
CA ALA A 43 13.29 -28.36 6.93
C ALA A 43 12.67 -27.29 6.01
N PRO A 44 11.55 -27.60 5.31
CA PRO A 44 10.77 -26.67 4.47
C PRO A 44 10.36 -25.36 5.19
N TYR A 45 10.35 -25.38 6.53
CA TYR A 45 10.12 -24.24 7.40
C TYR A 45 11.17 -23.13 7.29
N THR A 46 12.44 -23.48 7.02
CA THR A 46 13.52 -22.50 6.85
C THR A 46 13.40 -21.73 5.53
N SER A 47 12.88 -22.37 4.48
CA SER A 47 12.61 -21.73 3.18
C SER A 47 11.42 -20.76 3.29
N GLN A 48 10.31 -21.18 3.90
CA GLN A 48 9.14 -20.31 4.12
C GLN A 48 9.48 -19.11 5.01
N TYR A 49 10.30 -19.29 6.05
CA TYR A 49 10.73 -18.20 6.92
C TYR A 49 11.64 -17.19 6.18
N ARG A 50 12.55 -17.66 5.32
CA ARG A 50 13.39 -16.80 4.47
C ARG A 50 12.54 -16.04 3.44
N ALA A 51 11.59 -16.71 2.80
CA ALA A 51 10.64 -16.09 1.91
C ALA A 51 9.79 -15.02 2.62
N MET A 52 9.33 -15.31 3.83
CA MET A 52 8.59 -14.36 4.67
C MET A 52 9.43 -13.13 5.02
N LYS A 53 10.69 -13.32 5.43
CA LYS A 53 11.62 -12.22 5.72
C LYS A 53 11.90 -11.38 4.49
N PHE A 54 12.12 -12.02 3.34
CA PHE A 54 12.34 -11.32 2.08
C PHE A 54 11.10 -10.52 1.65
N ILE A 55 9.91 -11.09 1.75
CA ILE A 55 8.65 -10.40 1.41
C ILE A 55 8.38 -9.26 2.39
N SER A 56 8.61 -9.47 3.69
CA SER A 56 8.50 -8.40 4.69
C SER A 56 9.48 -7.27 4.41
N SER A 57 10.72 -7.59 4.01
CA SER A 57 11.71 -6.62 3.61
C SER A 57 11.29 -5.87 2.35
N LEU A 58 10.80 -6.58 1.33
CA LEU A 58 10.28 -5.98 0.10
C LEU A 58 9.09 -5.07 0.37
N VAL A 59 8.14 -5.49 1.21
CA VAL A 59 6.99 -4.68 1.64
C VAL A 59 7.49 -3.42 2.34
N THR A 60 8.50 -3.52 3.20
CA THR A 60 9.09 -2.35 3.89
C THR A 60 9.80 -1.40 2.92
N ILE A 61 10.59 -1.92 1.98
CA ILE A 61 11.29 -1.13 0.96
C ILE A 61 10.29 -0.49 -0.02
N SER A 62 9.21 -1.20 -0.35
CA SER A 62 8.13 -0.73 -1.25
C SER A 62 7.17 0.25 -0.58
N LEU A 63 7.21 0.39 0.73
CA LEU A 63 6.28 1.22 1.51
C LEU A 63 7.02 2.26 2.35
N THR A 64 8.19 2.72 1.86
CA THR A 64 8.78 3.93 2.44
C THR A 64 7.72 5.03 2.47
N PRO A 65 7.70 5.90 3.50
CA PRO A 65 6.68 6.94 3.64
C PRO A 65 6.47 7.77 2.35
N ARG A 66 7.56 8.02 1.60
CA ARG A 66 7.53 8.72 0.31
C ARG A 66 6.81 7.94 -0.79
N GLN A 67 7.07 6.63 -0.89
CA GLN A 67 6.42 5.74 -1.84
C GLN A 67 4.95 5.47 -1.45
N ALA A 68 4.68 5.33 -0.15
CA ALA A 68 3.34 5.21 0.40
C ALA A 68 2.52 6.47 0.14
N ARG A 69 3.09 7.67 0.32
CA ARG A 69 2.44 8.94 -0.04
C ARG A 69 2.21 9.07 -1.55
N ALA A 70 3.17 8.61 -2.36
CA ALA A 70 3.05 8.56 -3.81
C ALA A 70 1.95 7.61 -4.29
N ASN A 71 1.68 6.55 -3.52
CA ASN A 71 0.64 5.56 -3.78
C ASN A 71 -0.72 5.92 -3.16
N ALA A 72 -0.71 6.64 -2.03
CA ALA A 72 -1.89 7.20 -1.36
C ALA A 72 -2.57 8.32 -2.16
N GLY A 73 -1.88 8.79 -3.20
CA GLY A 73 -2.21 10.02 -3.86
C GLY A 73 -1.73 11.21 -3.04
N PRO A 74 -1.21 12.24 -3.71
CA PRO A 74 -1.40 13.60 -3.25
C PRO A 74 -2.86 13.81 -2.87
N SER A 75 -3.10 14.48 -1.76
CA SER A 75 -4.45 14.77 -1.32
C SER A 75 -5.19 15.58 -2.39
N ILE A 76 -6.00 14.92 -3.21
CA ILE A 76 -7.01 15.56 -4.05
C ILE A 76 -8.09 16.20 -3.16
N GLN A 77 -8.09 15.94 -1.84
CA GLN A 77 -8.84 16.73 -0.87
C GLN A 77 -8.30 18.17 -0.74
N THR A 78 -7.02 18.40 -1.07
CA THR A 78 -6.39 19.74 -1.11
C THR A 78 -6.21 20.31 -2.51
N ALA A 79 -6.38 19.50 -3.56
CA ALA A 79 -6.31 19.97 -4.93
C ALA A 79 -7.51 20.91 -5.20
N PRO A 80 -7.28 22.12 -5.72
CA PRO A 80 -8.35 23.06 -5.96
C PRO A 80 -9.32 22.51 -7.03
N PRO A 81 -10.62 22.85 -6.95
CA PRO A 81 -11.69 22.27 -7.78
C PRO A 81 -11.61 22.62 -9.28
N ASP A 82 -10.54 23.28 -9.72
CA ASP A 82 -10.34 23.89 -11.04
C ASP A 82 -9.33 23.13 -11.94
N GLY A 83 -8.91 21.92 -11.59
CA GLY A 83 -8.14 21.05 -12.50
C GLY A 83 -6.73 20.68 -12.03
N GLY A 84 -6.42 20.83 -10.74
CA GLY A 84 -5.11 20.44 -10.18
C GLY A 84 -4.75 18.95 -10.30
N GLY A 85 -5.74 18.07 -10.52
CA GLY A 85 -5.54 16.62 -10.61
C GLY A 85 -4.66 16.18 -11.78
N ASP A 86 -4.75 16.84 -12.94
CA ASP A 86 -4.00 16.44 -14.13
C ASP A 86 -2.51 16.76 -14.02
N ALA A 87 -2.18 17.99 -13.59
CA ALA A 87 -0.81 18.43 -13.35
C ALA A 87 -0.14 17.57 -12.27
N LEU A 88 -0.92 17.16 -11.28
CA LEU A 88 -0.47 16.30 -10.19
C LEU A 88 -0.20 14.87 -10.64
N ASP A 89 -1.04 14.34 -11.52
CA ASP A 89 -0.85 13.04 -12.15
C ASP A 89 0.38 13.00 -13.06
N GLU A 90 0.55 14.02 -13.90
CA GLU A 90 1.77 14.18 -14.71
C GLU A 90 3.01 14.27 -13.80
N SER A 91 2.93 15.10 -12.75
CA SER A 91 4.01 15.26 -11.78
C SER A 91 4.34 13.93 -11.10
N LEU A 92 3.36 13.07 -10.78
CA LEU A 92 3.61 11.74 -10.23
C LEU A 92 4.32 10.82 -11.24
N THR A 93 3.91 10.85 -12.51
CA THR A 93 4.55 10.07 -13.58
C THR A 93 6.04 10.39 -13.70
N THR A 94 6.41 11.67 -13.64
CA THR A 94 7.82 12.11 -13.71
C THR A 94 8.68 11.57 -12.57
N ARG A 95 8.07 11.19 -11.45
CA ARG A 95 8.73 10.66 -10.25
C ARG A 95 8.76 9.12 -10.18
N LYS A 96 8.33 8.43 -11.23
CA LYS A 96 8.44 6.97 -11.39
C LYS A 96 9.53 6.64 -12.39
N LEU A 97 10.67 6.13 -11.91
CA LEU A 97 11.86 5.92 -12.74
C LEU A 97 11.73 4.72 -13.69
N ALA A 98 11.34 3.53 -13.20
CA ALA A 98 11.17 2.36 -14.05
C ALA A 98 9.97 2.47 -14.99
N PRO A 99 10.13 2.09 -16.27
CA PRO A 99 9.02 1.89 -17.20
C PRO A 99 7.97 0.91 -16.66
N ALA A 100 8.40 -0.14 -15.95
CA ALA A 100 7.50 -1.12 -15.34
C ALA A 100 6.60 -0.48 -14.26
N SER A 101 7.15 0.40 -13.41
CA SER A 101 6.39 1.13 -12.38
C SER A 101 5.34 2.05 -13.01
N ARG A 102 5.69 2.80 -14.06
CA ARG A 102 4.72 3.62 -14.82
C ARG A 102 3.64 2.75 -15.46
N THR A 103 4.03 1.66 -16.13
CA THR A 103 3.09 0.74 -16.80
C THR A 103 2.09 0.14 -15.82
N ALA A 104 2.56 -0.37 -14.68
CA ALA A 104 1.71 -0.93 -13.64
C ALA A 104 0.74 0.12 -13.07
N SER A 105 1.25 1.31 -12.75
CA SER A 105 0.47 2.42 -12.22
C SER A 105 -0.64 2.86 -13.19
N HIS A 106 -0.29 3.08 -14.47
CA HIS A 106 -1.24 3.53 -15.49
C HIS A 106 -2.26 2.45 -15.82
N ALA A 107 -1.85 1.18 -15.91
CA ALA A 107 -2.76 0.08 -16.25
C ALA A 107 -3.84 -0.08 -15.18
N CYS A 108 -3.45 -0.14 -13.90
CA CYS A 108 -4.41 -0.26 -12.80
C CYS A 108 -5.24 1.01 -12.64
N GLY A 109 -4.63 2.19 -12.73
CA GLY A 109 -5.34 3.46 -12.55
C GLY A 109 -6.36 3.72 -13.64
N ARG A 110 -6.05 3.45 -14.92
CA ARG A 110 -7.01 3.56 -16.02
C ARG A 110 -8.20 2.61 -15.86
N GLN A 111 -7.96 1.40 -15.37
CA GLN A 111 -9.05 0.46 -15.06
C GLN A 111 -9.94 0.97 -13.93
N LEU A 112 -9.35 1.50 -12.85
CA LEU A 112 -10.12 2.09 -11.77
C LEU A 112 -10.89 3.33 -12.24
N ALA A 113 -10.28 4.22 -13.03
CA ALA A 113 -10.88 5.44 -13.56
C ALA A 113 -12.11 5.15 -14.43
N ALA A 114 -12.13 4.03 -15.14
CA ALA A 114 -13.30 3.61 -15.90
C ALA A 114 -14.50 3.21 -14.99
N LEU A 115 -14.23 2.88 -13.73
CA LEU A 115 -15.23 2.47 -12.74
C LEU A 115 -15.64 3.62 -11.82
N THR A 116 -14.77 4.60 -11.58
CA THR A 116 -15.01 5.65 -10.58
C THR A 116 -16.35 6.40 -10.75
N PRO A 117 -16.85 6.76 -11.96
CA PRO A 117 -18.14 7.45 -12.09
C PRO A 117 -19.34 6.59 -11.68
N LYS A 118 -19.18 5.26 -11.64
CA LYS A 118 -20.22 4.33 -11.17
C LYS A 118 -20.18 4.13 -9.66
N LEU A 119 -19.05 4.42 -9.04
CA LEU A 119 -18.81 4.23 -7.61
C LEU A 119 -19.10 5.52 -6.82
N ALA A 120 -18.74 6.66 -7.37
CA ALA A 120 -19.02 7.99 -6.85
C ALA A 120 -19.90 8.74 -7.86
N VAL A 121 -21.21 8.50 -7.77
CA VAL A 121 -22.21 9.10 -8.66
C VAL A 121 -22.37 10.58 -8.32
N ASP A 122 -22.58 11.41 -9.35
CA ASP A 122 -22.80 12.85 -9.25
C ASP A 122 -21.63 13.66 -8.65
N ASP A 123 -20.40 13.11 -8.64
CA ASP A 123 -19.19 13.85 -8.27
C ASP A 123 -18.50 14.43 -9.53
N PRO A 124 -18.55 15.77 -9.75
CA PRO A 124 -18.07 16.38 -10.99
C PRO A 124 -16.57 16.20 -11.23
N LEU A 125 -15.77 16.16 -10.15
CA LEU A 125 -14.32 16.02 -10.26
C LEU A 125 -13.95 14.59 -10.67
N VAL A 126 -14.64 13.58 -10.12
CA VAL A 126 -14.49 12.18 -10.54
C VAL A 126 -14.82 12.01 -12.02
N GLU A 127 -15.96 12.57 -12.47
CA GLU A 127 -16.39 12.48 -13.86
C GLU A 127 -15.41 13.18 -14.82
N GLN A 128 -14.95 14.38 -14.45
CA GLN A 128 -13.98 15.14 -15.21
C GLN A 128 -12.65 14.38 -15.33
N PHE A 129 -12.09 13.92 -14.21
CA PHE A 129 -10.81 13.23 -14.20
C PHE A 129 -10.89 11.89 -14.95
N ALA A 130 -11.96 11.11 -14.75
CA ALA A 130 -12.19 9.89 -15.51
C ALA A 130 -12.32 10.14 -17.02
N ARG A 131 -12.90 11.27 -17.42
CA ARG A 131 -12.91 11.72 -18.83
C ARG A 131 -11.50 12.03 -19.33
N HIS A 132 -10.70 12.81 -18.60
CA HIS A 132 -9.33 13.13 -19.01
C HIS A 132 -8.47 11.88 -19.18
N VAL A 133 -8.55 10.93 -18.24
CA VAL A 133 -7.86 9.63 -18.32
C VAL A 133 -8.31 8.84 -19.55
N ARG A 134 -9.63 8.79 -19.83
CA ARG A 134 -10.18 8.10 -21.01
C ARG A 134 -9.73 8.74 -22.33
N MET A 135 -9.69 10.06 -22.38
CA MET A 135 -9.24 10.83 -23.54
C MET A 135 -7.70 10.86 -23.68
N ARG A 136 -6.98 10.29 -22.71
CA ARG A 136 -5.51 10.33 -22.61
C ARG A 136 -4.94 11.75 -22.52
N GLU A 137 -5.70 12.65 -21.92
CA GLU A 137 -5.27 14.01 -21.58
C GLU A 137 -4.41 14.00 -20.30
N THR A 138 -4.53 12.94 -19.48
CA THR A 138 -3.69 12.67 -18.32
C THR A 138 -3.33 11.17 -18.27
N ASP A 139 -2.31 10.80 -17.49
CA ASP A 139 -1.71 9.46 -17.51
C ASP A 139 -2.62 8.38 -16.90
N GLY A 140 -3.36 8.76 -15.86
CA GLY A 140 -4.22 7.94 -15.04
C GLY A 140 -3.45 7.07 -14.06
N ASN A 141 -2.56 7.63 -13.23
CA ASN A 141 -1.90 6.85 -12.18
C ASN A 141 -2.90 6.36 -11.14
N LEU A 142 -2.74 5.10 -10.71
CA LEU A 142 -3.61 4.47 -9.73
C LEU A 142 -3.81 5.32 -8.47
N ALA A 143 -2.72 5.86 -7.93
CA ALA A 143 -2.71 6.66 -6.71
C ALA A 143 -3.56 7.95 -6.81
N ILE A 144 -3.53 8.62 -7.96
CA ILE A 144 -4.33 9.83 -8.17
C ILE A 144 -5.80 9.42 -8.31
N VAL A 145 -6.08 8.41 -9.13
CA VAL A 145 -7.45 7.93 -9.35
C VAL A 145 -8.10 7.45 -8.06
N SER A 146 -7.38 6.67 -7.24
CA SER A 146 -7.88 6.15 -5.97
C SER A 146 -8.05 7.25 -4.93
N GLY A 147 -7.14 8.22 -4.87
CA GLY A 147 -7.29 9.43 -4.05
C GLY A 147 -8.52 10.25 -4.44
N THR A 148 -8.79 10.45 -5.73
CA THR A 148 -9.98 11.15 -6.23
C THR A 148 -11.25 10.43 -5.78
N LEU A 149 -11.26 9.10 -5.92
CA LEU A 149 -12.38 8.27 -5.52
C LEU A 149 -12.59 8.30 -4.00
N ALA A 150 -11.53 8.17 -3.21
CA ALA A 150 -11.58 8.19 -1.76
C ALA A 150 -12.18 9.50 -1.24
N ARG A 151 -11.78 10.65 -1.81
CA ARG A 151 -12.40 11.95 -1.51
C ARG A 151 -13.90 11.94 -1.81
N ALA A 152 -14.30 11.50 -3.00
CA ALA A 152 -15.70 11.49 -3.41
C ALA A 152 -16.57 10.57 -2.55
N LEU A 153 -15.99 9.50 -1.99
CA LEU A 153 -16.64 8.59 -1.04
C LEU A 153 -16.60 9.07 0.42
N GLY A 154 -15.99 10.24 0.71
CA GLY A 154 -15.87 10.77 2.06
C GLY A 154 -14.90 10.01 2.96
N ILE A 155 -13.97 9.25 2.37
CA ILE A 155 -12.92 8.53 3.13
C ILE A 155 -11.87 9.54 3.56
N SER A 156 -11.48 9.49 4.84
CA SER A 156 -10.46 10.39 5.38
C SER A 156 -9.10 10.13 4.72
N GLU A 157 -8.27 11.17 4.60
CA GLU A 157 -6.92 11.02 4.03
C GLU A 157 -6.06 9.98 4.76
N PRO A 158 -6.02 9.91 6.12
CA PRO A 158 -5.32 8.85 6.82
C PRO A 158 -5.82 7.44 6.48
N ASP A 159 -7.13 7.26 6.33
CA ASP A 159 -7.72 5.96 5.98
C ASP A 159 -7.42 5.59 4.53
N ALA A 160 -7.43 6.56 3.61
CA ALA A 160 -7.08 6.36 2.21
C ALA A 160 -5.61 5.93 2.06
N VAL A 161 -4.70 6.60 2.77
CA VAL A 161 -3.27 6.24 2.83
C VAL A 161 -3.11 4.82 3.37
N LEU A 162 -3.79 4.49 4.46
CA LEU A 162 -3.73 3.15 5.06
C LEU A 162 -4.26 2.07 4.11
N LEU A 163 -5.35 2.35 3.39
CA LEU A 163 -5.93 1.45 2.41
C LEU A 163 -4.94 1.13 1.27
N GLU A 164 -4.25 2.15 0.77
CA GLU A 164 -3.26 1.99 -0.31
C GLU A 164 -2.03 1.20 0.15
N VAL A 165 -1.47 1.55 1.31
CA VAL A 165 -0.34 0.85 1.91
C VAL A 165 -0.68 -0.62 2.17
N ARG A 166 -1.87 -0.89 2.70
CA ARG A 166 -2.37 -2.25 2.91
C ARG A 166 -2.62 -2.98 1.58
N GLY A 167 -3.21 -2.31 0.59
CA GLY A 167 -3.49 -2.85 -0.73
C GLY A 167 -2.24 -3.33 -1.45
N ALA A 168 -1.16 -2.53 -1.40
CA ALA A 168 0.14 -2.90 -1.94
C ALA A 168 0.73 -4.14 -1.26
N ALA A 169 0.66 -4.22 0.08
CA ALA A 169 1.10 -5.41 0.82
C ALA A 169 0.31 -6.67 0.43
N VAL A 170 -1.02 -6.54 0.29
CA VAL A 170 -1.90 -7.63 -0.18
C VAL A 170 -1.52 -8.07 -1.59
N ALA A 171 -1.25 -7.14 -2.50
CA ALA A 171 -0.86 -7.45 -3.88
C ALA A 171 0.47 -8.23 -3.94
N LEU A 172 1.47 -7.82 -3.17
CA LEU A 172 2.77 -8.51 -3.06
C LEU A 172 2.61 -9.91 -2.48
N LEU A 173 1.84 -10.07 -1.40
CA LEU A 173 1.57 -11.37 -0.80
C LEU A 173 0.79 -12.29 -1.76
N SER A 174 -0.17 -11.74 -2.52
CA SER A 174 -0.89 -12.47 -3.55
C SER A 174 0.02 -12.92 -4.70
N ALA A 175 0.99 -12.10 -5.10
CA ALA A 175 2.01 -12.51 -6.07
C ALA A 175 2.86 -13.66 -5.51
N ALA A 176 3.33 -13.56 -4.27
CA ALA A 176 4.12 -14.63 -3.64
C ALA A 176 3.36 -15.97 -3.57
N VAL A 177 2.05 -15.93 -3.29
CA VAL A 177 1.20 -17.15 -3.31
C VAL A 177 1.13 -17.75 -4.72
N ARG A 178 0.88 -16.93 -5.75
CA ARG A 178 0.77 -17.39 -7.14
C ARG A 178 2.09 -17.90 -7.72
N LEU A 179 3.22 -17.41 -7.23
CA LEU A 179 4.56 -17.92 -7.57
C LEU A 179 4.93 -19.20 -6.81
N GLY A 180 4.07 -19.69 -5.91
CA GLY A 180 4.36 -20.85 -5.07
C GLY A 180 5.38 -20.60 -3.97
N VAL A 181 5.71 -19.34 -3.69
CA VAL A 181 6.66 -18.92 -2.65
C VAL A 181 6.05 -19.03 -1.26
N LEU A 182 4.77 -18.69 -1.12
CA LEU A 182 4.02 -18.79 0.14
C LEU A 182 2.74 -19.62 -0.01
N ALA A 183 2.38 -20.34 1.05
CA ALA A 183 1.03 -20.90 1.18
C ALA A 183 0.01 -19.77 1.43
N PRO A 184 -1.25 -19.88 0.96
CA PRO A 184 -2.28 -18.86 1.19
C PRO A 184 -2.49 -18.52 2.67
N THR A 185 -2.48 -19.53 3.55
CA THR A 185 -2.62 -19.33 5.01
C THR A 185 -1.43 -18.60 5.59
N ALA A 186 -0.21 -18.90 5.14
CA ALA A 186 1.01 -18.21 5.55
C ALA A 186 0.99 -16.73 5.12
N ALA A 187 0.44 -16.41 3.94
CA ALA A 187 0.27 -15.03 3.50
C ALA A 187 -0.72 -14.23 4.36
N GLN A 188 -1.82 -14.85 4.79
CA GLN A 188 -2.78 -14.19 5.71
C GLN A 188 -2.16 -13.92 7.08
N VAL A 189 -1.38 -14.88 7.61
CA VAL A 189 -0.59 -14.67 8.82
C VAL A 189 0.37 -13.49 8.59
N ALA A 190 1.17 -13.50 7.53
CA ALA A 190 2.10 -12.41 7.21
C ALA A 190 1.41 -11.03 7.21
N LEU A 191 0.24 -10.91 6.57
CA LEU A 191 -0.51 -9.67 6.51
C LEU A 191 -0.96 -9.17 7.90
N ALA A 192 -1.38 -10.08 8.78
CA ALA A 192 -1.74 -9.75 10.16
C ALA A 192 -0.53 -9.27 10.96
N TRP A 193 0.63 -9.91 10.77
CA TRP A 193 1.89 -9.52 11.42
C TRP A 193 2.43 -8.17 10.93
N LEU A 194 2.23 -7.86 9.65
CA LEU A 194 2.65 -6.59 9.05
C LEU A 194 1.78 -5.41 9.48
N ALA A 195 0.58 -5.63 10.02
CA ALA A 195 -0.40 -4.58 10.27
C ALA A 195 0.14 -3.37 11.08
N PRO A 196 0.91 -3.54 12.17
CA PRO A 196 1.50 -2.40 12.89
C PRO A 196 2.47 -1.60 12.03
N ALA A 197 3.35 -2.28 11.28
CA ALA A 197 4.31 -1.61 10.40
C ALA A 197 3.63 -0.86 9.26
N LEU A 198 2.55 -1.41 8.69
CA LEU A 198 1.73 -0.73 7.68
C LEU A 198 1.06 0.52 8.26
N ALA A 199 0.56 0.47 9.50
CA ALA A 199 -0.01 1.64 10.17
C ALA A 199 1.05 2.72 10.44
N THR A 200 2.25 2.34 10.89
CA THR A 200 3.38 3.28 11.05
C THR A 200 3.78 3.92 9.72
N ALA A 201 3.89 3.12 8.65
CA ALA A 201 4.22 3.62 7.32
C ALA A 201 3.15 4.58 6.78
N ALA A 202 1.87 4.27 7.02
CA ALA A 202 0.75 5.13 6.65
C ALA A 202 0.76 6.46 7.42
N GLY A 203 1.02 6.43 8.74
CA GLY A 203 1.16 7.64 9.55
C GLY A 203 2.29 8.53 9.05
N ALA A 204 3.48 7.97 8.87
CA ALA A 204 4.63 8.71 8.36
C ALA A 204 4.41 9.24 6.93
N ALA A 205 3.65 8.53 6.10
CA ALA A 205 3.29 9.01 4.76
C ALA A 205 2.34 10.21 4.80
N GLY A 206 1.40 10.25 5.74
CA GLY A 206 0.47 11.36 5.93
C GLY A 206 1.16 12.66 6.37
N GLU A 207 2.29 12.57 7.07
CA GLU A 207 3.06 13.73 7.52
C GLU A 207 3.95 14.35 6.43
N LEU A 208 4.17 13.64 5.31
CA LEU A 208 5.05 14.11 4.26
C LEU A 208 4.40 15.20 3.38
N PRO A 209 5.13 16.31 3.12
CA PRO A 209 4.68 17.30 2.16
C PRO A 209 4.63 16.70 0.75
N LEU A 210 3.73 17.23 -0.06
CA LEU A 210 3.44 16.71 -1.39
C LEU A 210 4.67 16.76 -2.31
N GLU A 211 5.47 17.79 -2.18
CA GLU A 211 6.66 18.05 -2.99
C GLU A 211 7.74 16.97 -2.80
N GLU A 212 7.76 16.32 -1.63
CA GLU A 212 8.70 15.26 -1.27
C GLU A 212 8.20 13.85 -1.64
N THR A 213 7.08 13.78 -2.34
CA THR A 213 6.45 12.52 -2.74
C THR A 213 7.19 11.90 -3.92
N HIS A 214 7.99 10.86 -3.70
CA HIS A 214 8.71 10.15 -4.78
C HIS A 214 8.48 8.64 -4.70
N SER A 215 8.39 8.00 -5.88
CA SER A 215 8.13 6.57 -6.03
C SER A 215 9.40 5.76 -6.36
N THR A 216 10.58 6.34 -6.14
CA THR A 216 11.85 5.70 -6.53
C THR A 216 12.44 4.93 -5.36
N ALA A 217 12.59 3.63 -5.54
CA ALA A 217 13.29 2.74 -4.60
C ALA A 217 14.37 1.97 -5.35
N PRO A 218 15.66 2.39 -5.32
CA PRO A 218 16.70 1.88 -6.21
C PRO A 218 16.80 0.34 -6.31
N GLU A 219 16.61 -0.36 -5.19
CA GLU A 219 16.60 -1.82 -5.18
C GLU A 219 15.43 -2.39 -5.99
N LEU A 220 14.21 -1.87 -5.80
CA LEU A 220 13.04 -2.28 -6.58
C LEU A 220 13.18 -1.92 -8.05
N GLU A 221 13.77 -0.77 -8.36
CA GLU A 221 14.06 -0.36 -9.74
C GLU A 221 14.99 -1.37 -10.43
N LEU A 222 16.04 -1.84 -9.73
CA LEU A 222 16.94 -2.86 -10.26
C LEU A 222 16.22 -4.21 -10.47
N TYR A 223 15.39 -4.64 -9.52
CA TYR A 223 14.60 -5.86 -9.68
C TYR A 223 13.59 -5.76 -10.82
N ALA A 224 12.92 -4.61 -10.99
CA ALA A 224 12.00 -4.37 -12.08
C ALA A 224 12.71 -4.38 -13.44
N LEU A 225 13.91 -3.79 -13.54
CA LEU A 225 14.74 -3.83 -14.75
C LEU A 225 15.27 -5.24 -15.05
N ALA A 226 15.62 -6.02 -14.02
CA ALA A 226 16.01 -7.41 -14.18
C ALA A 226 14.82 -8.27 -14.65
N HIS A 227 13.64 -8.09 -14.03
CA HIS A 227 12.39 -8.72 -14.47
C HIS A 227 12.06 -8.35 -15.92
N ALA A 228 12.27 -7.09 -16.31
CA ALA A 228 12.09 -6.61 -17.67
C ALA A 228 12.96 -7.33 -18.73
N ARG A 229 14.02 -8.03 -18.31
CA ARG A 229 14.94 -8.80 -19.18
C ARG A 229 14.84 -10.32 -19.02
N ALA A 230 13.98 -10.83 -18.12
CA ALA A 230 13.85 -12.26 -17.90
C ALA A 230 13.22 -13.00 -19.10
N ASP A 231 13.72 -14.18 -19.44
CA ASP A 231 13.22 -14.94 -20.60
C ASP A 231 11.81 -15.54 -20.39
N ALA A 232 11.44 -15.81 -19.13
CA ALA A 232 10.13 -16.32 -18.75
C ALA A 232 9.55 -15.53 -17.57
N ARG A 233 8.27 -15.13 -17.68
CA ARG A 233 7.60 -14.28 -16.69
C ARG A 233 6.14 -14.68 -16.52
N LEU A 234 5.70 -14.75 -15.26
CA LEU A 234 4.28 -14.94 -14.90
C LEU A 234 3.54 -13.61 -14.70
N PHE A 235 4.27 -12.52 -14.51
CA PHE A 235 3.72 -11.18 -14.29
C PHE A 235 4.25 -10.20 -15.33
N VAL A 236 3.40 -9.26 -15.73
CA VAL A 236 3.68 -8.29 -16.81
C VAL A 236 4.75 -7.28 -16.42
N THR A 237 4.82 -6.90 -15.13
CA THR A 237 5.69 -5.85 -14.59
C THR A 237 6.31 -6.27 -13.28
#